data_AF-A0A7C6F6K6-F1
#
_entry.id   AF-A0A7C6F6K6-F1
#
_cell.length_a   1.000
_cell.length_b   1.000
_cell.length_c   1.000
_cell.angle_alpha   90.00
_cell.angle_beta   90.00
_cell.angle_gamma   90.00
#
_symmetry.space_group_name_H-M   'P 1'
#
loop_
_entity.id
_entity.type
_entity.pdbx_description
1 polymer ?
#
loop_
_entity_poly.entity_id
_entity_poly.type
_entity_poly.pdbx_seq_one_letter_code
_entity_poly.pdbx_strand_id
1 'polypeptide(L)'
;MLIEYFSARAEKTEELVEAWKTQESQLTLREQEWPGRLDAAWNLIHDSKTYCAKCHIFTGDPGHLALPTEAPPLEEVYQRLRRNYLRAWVTNPKKILPYTAMPVNFPADGWALDRSVFDADSQVQLQAVVDLLEHYDWYARQRLTKESAPRQSR
;
A
#
# COMPACT_ATOMS: atom_id res chain seq x y z
N MET A 1 25.77 -9.20 32.73
CA MET A 1 24.70 -8.30 32.26
C MET A 1 24.56 -8.42 30.74
N LEU A 2 24.27 -9.63 30.25
CA LEU A 2 24.12 -9.94 28.81
C LEU A 2 22.90 -10.85 28.59
N ILE A 3 22.58 -11.73 29.54
CA ILE A 3 21.40 -12.62 29.51
C ILE A 3 20.10 -11.80 29.38
N GLU A 4 19.93 -10.76 30.19
CA GLU A 4 18.77 -9.83 30.13
C GLU A 4 18.60 -9.18 28.74
N TYR A 5 19.70 -8.85 28.06
CA TYR A 5 19.66 -8.21 26.74
C TYR A 5 19.16 -9.17 25.66
N PHE A 6 19.58 -10.44 25.71
CA PHE A 6 19.12 -11.46 24.76
C PHE A 6 17.65 -11.84 25.01
N SER A 7 17.21 -11.92 26.27
CA SER A 7 15.81 -12.14 26.62
C SER A 7 14.89 -11.01 26.15
N ALA A 8 15.26 -9.74 26.42
CA ALA A 8 14.48 -8.59 25.95
C ALA A 8 14.44 -8.48 24.42
N ARG A 9 15.50 -8.93 23.73
CA ARG A 9 15.52 -8.98 22.26
C ARG A 9 14.64 -10.11 21.72
N ALA A 10 14.62 -11.27 22.37
CA ALA A 10 13.76 -12.39 22.01
C ALA A 10 12.28 -12.05 22.20
N GLU A 11 11.91 -11.47 23.35
CA GLU A 11 10.54 -11.01 23.63
C GLU A 11 10.08 -9.97 22.60
N LYS A 12 10.93 -8.98 22.28
CA LYS A 12 10.63 -7.99 21.25
C LYS A 12 10.48 -8.62 19.86
N THR A 13 11.24 -9.66 19.53
CA THR A 13 11.06 -10.37 18.26
C THR A 13 9.77 -11.17 18.22
N GLU A 14 9.39 -11.82 19.31
CA GLU A 14 8.13 -12.57 19.40
C GLU A 14 6.91 -11.64 19.32
N GLU A 15 6.95 -10.50 20.02
CA GLU A 15 5.90 -9.47 19.95
C GLU A 15 5.75 -8.92 18.52
N LEU A 16 6.87 -8.66 17.82
CA LEU A 16 6.85 -8.21 16.44
C LEU A 16 6.29 -9.27 15.49
N VAL A 17 6.63 -10.55 15.69
CA VAL A 17 6.11 -11.67 14.89
C VAL A 17 4.60 -11.82 15.09
N GLU A 18 4.11 -11.71 16.34
CA GLU A 18 2.69 -11.86 16.64
C GLU A 18 1.86 -10.66 16.14
N ALA A 19 2.40 -9.44 16.25
CA ALA A 19 1.81 -8.25 15.66
C ALA A 19 1.68 -8.37 14.13
N TRP A 20 2.72 -8.88 13.45
CA TRP A 20 2.71 -9.12 12.01
C TRP A 20 1.69 -10.19 11.59
N LYS A 21 1.62 -11.33 12.31
CA LYS A 21 0.59 -12.36 12.07
C LYS A 21 -0.82 -11.81 12.24
N THR A 22 -1.02 -10.94 13.23
CA THR A 22 -2.30 -10.26 13.44
C THR A 22 -2.64 -9.36 12.26
N GLN A 23 -1.67 -8.62 11.72
CA GLN A 23 -1.88 -7.77 10.54
C GLN A 23 -2.20 -8.57 9.27
N GLU A 24 -1.46 -9.63 8.96
CA GLU A 24 -1.74 -10.50 7.80
C GLU A 24 -3.11 -11.19 7.92
N SER A 25 -3.49 -11.60 9.13
CA SER A 25 -4.82 -12.14 9.40
C SER A 25 -5.92 -11.11 9.11
N GLN A 26 -5.72 -9.86 9.53
CA GLN A 26 -6.66 -8.76 9.26
C GLN A 26 -6.77 -8.44 7.77
N LEU A 27 -5.66 -8.48 7.01
CA LEU A 27 -5.69 -8.30 5.56
C LEU A 27 -6.50 -9.39 4.87
N THR A 28 -6.29 -10.64 5.31
CA THR A 28 -6.98 -11.82 4.78
C THR A 28 -8.49 -11.76 5.05
N LEU A 29 -8.89 -11.38 6.26
CA LEU A 29 -10.31 -11.21 6.61
C LEU A 29 -10.99 -10.15 5.74
N ARG A 30 -10.33 -9.00 5.51
CA ARG A 30 -10.87 -7.96 4.63
C ARG A 30 -10.90 -8.38 3.16
N GLU A 31 -9.94 -9.18 2.71
CA GLU A 31 -9.96 -9.76 1.36
C GLU A 31 -11.13 -10.74 1.19
N GLN A 32 -11.53 -11.46 2.25
CA GLN A 32 -12.73 -12.31 2.23
C GLN A 32 -14.02 -11.50 2.22
N GLU A 33 -14.08 -10.43 3.02
CA GLU A 33 -15.20 -9.48 3.03
C GLU A 33 -15.35 -8.79 1.67
N TRP A 34 -14.23 -8.48 1.02
CA TRP A 34 -14.22 -7.79 -0.25
C TRP A 34 -13.17 -8.34 -1.22
N PRO A 35 -13.56 -9.38 -1.99
CA PRO A 35 -12.64 -10.10 -2.87
C PRO A 35 -12.05 -9.23 -3.99
N GLY A 36 -10.74 -9.32 -4.19
CA GLY A 36 -10.01 -8.60 -5.23
C GLY A 36 -9.67 -7.15 -4.86
N ARG A 37 -9.93 -6.72 -3.62
CA ARG A 37 -9.71 -5.33 -3.19
C ARG A 37 -8.26 -4.88 -3.33
N LEU A 38 -7.29 -5.75 -3.05
CA LEU A 38 -5.87 -5.41 -3.19
C LEU A 38 -5.44 -5.40 -4.66
N ASP A 39 -6.05 -6.22 -5.52
CA ASP A 39 -5.84 -6.19 -6.97
C ASP A 39 -6.41 -4.90 -7.58
N ALA A 40 -7.58 -4.46 -7.14
CA ALA A 40 -8.16 -3.19 -7.57
C ALA A 40 -7.38 -1.97 -7.05
N ALA A 41 -6.92 -2.00 -5.78
CA ALA A 41 -6.02 -0.98 -5.24
C ALA A 41 -4.67 -0.95 -5.99
N TRP A 42 -4.15 -2.12 -6.40
CA TRP A 42 -2.95 -2.22 -7.23
C TRP A 42 -3.13 -1.48 -8.55
N ASN A 43 -4.27 -1.66 -9.21
CA ASN A 43 -4.59 -0.96 -10.46
C ASN A 43 -4.70 0.55 -10.26
N LEU A 44 -5.28 1.02 -9.15
CA LEU A 44 -5.32 2.45 -8.82
C LEU A 44 -3.91 3.05 -8.64
N ILE A 45 -3.04 2.38 -7.87
CA ILE A 45 -1.71 2.94 -7.59
C ILE A 45 -0.77 2.86 -8.81
N HIS A 46 -1.01 1.93 -9.74
CA HIS A 46 -0.25 1.77 -10.98
C HIS A 46 -0.85 2.53 -12.17
N ASP A 47 -1.95 3.27 -12.00
CA ASP A 47 -2.49 4.12 -13.06
C ASP A 47 -1.55 5.32 -13.31
N SER A 48 -0.91 5.32 -14.47
CA SER A 48 0.11 6.30 -14.87
C SER A 48 -0.47 7.57 -15.51
N LYS A 49 -1.79 7.67 -15.64
CA LYS A 49 -2.46 8.77 -16.35
C LYS A 49 -3.14 9.77 -15.42
N THR A 50 -3.76 9.26 -14.37
CA THR A 50 -4.71 10.01 -13.54
C THR A 50 -4.30 10.00 -12.07
N TYR A 51 -3.91 8.84 -11.55
CA TYR A 51 -3.74 8.63 -10.11
C TYR A 51 -2.26 8.57 -9.70
N CYS A 52 -1.84 7.53 -8.97
CA CYS A 52 -0.62 7.59 -8.18
C CYS A 52 0.65 7.48 -9.06
N ALA A 53 0.67 6.55 -10.03
CA ALA A 53 1.81 6.35 -10.92
C ALA A 53 1.99 7.48 -11.95
N LYS A 54 1.07 8.45 -12.02
CA LYS A 54 1.27 9.69 -12.78
C LYS A 54 2.47 10.49 -12.27
N CYS A 55 2.75 10.40 -10.97
CA CYS A 55 3.83 11.14 -10.32
C CYS A 55 4.81 10.24 -9.57
N HIS A 56 4.38 9.07 -9.10
CA HIS A 56 5.23 8.14 -8.37
C HIS A 56 5.84 7.09 -9.31
N ILE A 57 7.15 6.93 -9.24
CA ILE A 57 7.87 5.93 -10.03
C ILE A 57 7.82 4.55 -9.38
N PHE A 58 8.00 3.52 -10.20
CA PHE A 58 8.20 2.15 -9.75
C PHE A 58 9.47 1.60 -10.40
N THR A 59 10.36 1.02 -9.59
CA THR A 59 11.69 0.49 -9.91
C THR A 59 11.72 -0.56 -11.02
N GLY A 60 10.57 -1.11 -11.40
CA GLY A 60 10.41 -2.09 -12.47
C GLY A 60 10.33 -1.53 -13.88
N ASP A 61 10.49 -0.22 -14.10
CA ASP A 61 10.46 0.39 -15.45
C ASP A 61 11.89 0.57 -16.03
N PRO A 62 12.42 -0.41 -16.80
CA PRO A 62 13.77 -0.35 -17.33
C PRO A 62 13.89 0.76 -18.38
N GLY A 63 14.44 1.89 -17.96
CA GLY A 63 14.65 3.08 -18.81
C GLY A 63 14.19 4.38 -18.16
N HIS A 64 13.46 4.29 -17.03
CA HIS A 64 12.97 5.46 -16.34
C HIS A 64 14.04 6.11 -15.45
N LEU A 65 14.61 7.22 -15.90
CA LEU A 65 15.49 8.06 -15.08
C LEU A 65 14.62 8.96 -14.20
N ALA A 66 14.73 8.80 -12.88
CA ALA A 66 13.96 9.59 -11.93
C ALA A 66 14.17 11.10 -12.17
N LEU A 67 13.11 11.81 -12.57
CA LEU A 67 13.15 13.25 -12.81
C LEU A 67 13.02 14.02 -11.49
N PRO A 68 13.60 15.23 -11.35
CA PRO A 68 13.49 16.04 -10.12
C PRO A 68 12.05 16.39 -9.72
N THR A 69 11.11 16.27 -10.66
CA THR A 69 9.67 16.52 -10.47
C THR A 69 8.90 15.30 -9.99
N GLU A 70 9.53 14.13 -9.90
CA GLU A 70 8.86 12.88 -9.56
C GLU A 70 8.77 12.67 -8.06
N ALA A 71 7.65 12.09 -7.65
CA ALA A 71 7.39 11.75 -6.28
C ALA A 71 8.15 10.47 -5.88
N PRO A 72 8.46 10.28 -4.58
CA PRO A 72 9.20 9.11 -4.11
C PRO A 72 8.53 7.77 -4.49
N PRO A 73 9.29 6.69 -4.72
CA PRO A 73 8.73 5.40 -5.10
C PRO A 73 7.73 4.85 -4.07
N LEU A 74 6.61 4.30 -4.56
CA LEU A 74 5.55 3.79 -3.68
C LEU A 74 5.87 2.41 -3.11
N GLU A 75 6.72 1.65 -3.78
CA GLU A 75 7.19 0.35 -3.29
C GLU A 75 8.01 0.46 -2.00
N GLU A 76 8.49 1.64 -1.62
CA GLU A 76 9.25 1.83 -0.39
C GLU A 76 8.40 2.31 0.80
N VAL A 77 7.10 2.55 0.59
CA VAL A 77 6.21 3.11 1.62
C VAL A 77 6.14 2.21 2.85
N TYR A 78 6.06 0.88 2.66
CA TYR A 78 5.97 -0.10 3.75
C TYR A 78 7.15 -0.05 4.73
N GLN A 79 8.31 0.45 4.29
CA GLN A 79 9.51 0.59 5.13
C GLN A 79 9.56 1.94 5.86
N ARG A 80 8.85 2.95 5.34
CA ARG A 80 9.06 4.36 5.70
C ARG A 80 7.92 4.93 6.54
N LEU A 81 6.68 4.54 6.29
CA LEU A 81 5.49 5.19 6.86
C LEU A 81 4.70 4.25 7.77
N ARG A 82 4.24 4.79 8.90
CA ARG A 82 3.28 4.12 9.80
C ARG A 82 1.85 4.34 9.29
N ARG A 83 0.99 3.35 9.48
CA ARG A 83 -0.42 3.34 9.01
C ARG A 83 -1.19 4.64 9.24
N ASN A 84 -1.14 5.21 10.45
CA ASN A 84 -1.90 6.42 10.78
C ASN A 84 -1.44 7.63 9.96
N TYR A 85 -0.12 7.80 9.81
CA TYR A 85 0.45 8.84 8.97
C TYR A 85 0.17 8.59 7.49
N LEU A 86 0.36 7.35 7.03
CA LEU A 86 0.08 6.93 5.66
C LEU A 86 -1.37 7.20 5.28
N ARG A 87 -2.34 6.82 6.14
CA ARG A 87 -3.76 7.10 5.92
C ARG A 87 -4.02 8.58 5.80
N ALA A 88 -3.51 9.40 6.73
CA ALA A 88 -3.70 10.85 6.69
C ALA A 88 -3.09 11.47 5.43
N TRP A 89 -1.90 11.02 5.04
CA TRP A 89 -1.19 11.46 3.83
C TRP A 89 -1.95 11.10 2.55
N VAL A 90 -2.38 9.84 2.41
CA VAL A 90 -3.13 9.39 1.23
C VAL A 90 -4.48 10.09 1.12
N THR A 91 -5.18 10.33 2.24
CA THR A 91 -6.47 11.02 2.26
C THR A 91 -6.34 12.47 1.80
N ASN A 92 -5.52 13.27 2.49
CA ASN A 92 -5.39 14.70 2.22
C ASN A 92 -3.99 15.19 2.60
N PRO A 93 -3.01 15.07 1.69
CA PRO A 93 -1.62 15.40 1.97
C PRO A 93 -1.44 16.90 2.20
N LYS A 94 -2.31 17.75 1.64
CA LYS A 94 -2.29 19.21 1.84
C LYS A 94 -2.58 19.64 3.28
N LYS A 95 -3.22 18.79 4.09
CA LYS A 95 -3.36 19.03 5.54
C LYS A 95 -2.05 18.82 6.30
N ILE A 96 -1.10 18.07 5.75
CA ILE A 96 0.19 17.75 6.38
C ILE A 96 1.29 18.62 5.80
N LEU A 97 1.37 18.71 4.47
CA LEU A 97 2.31 19.55 3.73
C LEU A 97 1.53 20.44 2.75
N PRO A 98 1.19 21.69 3.10
CA PRO A 98 0.31 22.55 2.30
C PRO A 98 0.78 22.81 0.87
N TYR A 99 2.10 22.80 0.65
CA TYR A 99 2.72 23.08 -0.64
C TYR A 99 2.98 21.82 -1.49
N THR A 100 2.52 20.65 -1.05
CA THR A 100 2.63 19.43 -1.86
C THR A 100 1.81 19.53 -3.15
N ALA A 101 2.38 19.04 -4.25
CA ALA A 101 1.68 18.89 -5.52
C ALA A 101 0.68 17.72 -5.50
N MET A 102 0.78 16.81 -4.52
CA MET A 102 -0.09 15.66 -4.40
C MET A 102 -1.55 16.11 -4.17
N PRO A 103 -2.52 15.60 -4.96
CA PRO A 103 -3.92 16.01 -4.85
C PRO A 103 -4.58 15.46 -3.57
N VAL A 104 -5.78 15.96 -3.27
CA VAL A 104 -6.66 15.35 -2.26
C VAL A 104 -7.33 14.14 -2.91
N ASN A 105 -6.91 12.93 -2.54
CA ASN A 105 -7.40 11.71 -3.19
C ASN A 105 -8.74 11.23 -2.62
N PHE A 106 -8.95 11.42 -1.31
CA PHE A 106 -10.16 10.98 -0.62
C PHE A 106 -10.77 12.15 0.17
N PRO A 107 -11.53 13.03 -0.48
CA PRO A 107 -12.09 14.21 0.15
C PRO A 107 -13.16 13.86 1.20
N ALA A 108 -13.43 14.80 2.12
CA ALA A 108 -14.28 14.58 3.29
C ALA A 108 -15.78 14.41 2.94
N ASP A 109 -16.18 14.87 1.76
CA ASP A 109 -17.51 14.67 1.18
C ASP A 109 -17.71 13.24 0.64
N GLY A 110 -16.69 12.38 0.71
CA GLY A 110 -16.82 10.94 0.52
C GLY A 110 -16.76 10.46 -0.93
N TRP A 111 -16.30 11.30 -1.86
CA TRP A 111 -16.09 10.84 -3.24
C TRP A 111 -15.02 9.75 -3.29
N ALA A 112 -15.34 8.68 -4.01
CA ALA A 112 -14.39 7.63 -4.35
C ALA A 112 -13.41 8.16 -5.40
N LEU A 113 -12.20 7.58 -5.44
CA LEU A 113 -11.15 7.98 -6.37
C LEU A 113 -11.55 7.61 -7.80
N ASP A 114 -11.88 6.33 -8.02
CA ASP A 114 -12.38 5.84 -9.30
C ASP A 114 -13.21 4.57 -9.12
N ARG A 115 -14.52 4.66 -9.38
CA ARG A 115 -15.40 3.48 -9.32
C ARG A 115 -15.31 2.60 -10.56
N SER A 116 -14.78 3.09 -11.68
CA SER A 116 -14.57 2.29 -12.89
C SER A 116 -13.36 1.37 -12.78
N VAL A 117 -12.34 1.77 -12.01
CA VAL A 117 -11.16 0.92 -11.71
C VAL A 117 -11.40 0.06 -10.48
N PHE A 118 -12.09 0.60 -9.47
CA PHE A 118 -12.36 -0.07 -8.22
C PHE A 118 -13.79 0.20 -7.76
N ASP A 119 -14.74 -0.66 -8.13
CA ASP A 119 -16.18 -0.43 -7.88
C ASP A 119 -16.54 -0.53 -6.39
N ALA A 120 -16.56 0.64 -5.73
CA ALA A 120 -16.43 0.75 -4.29
C ALA A 120 -16.79 2.12 -3.73
N ASP A 121 -17.09 2.16 -2.44
CA ASP A 121 -17.13 3.42 -1.70
C ASP A 121 -15.73 3.92 -1.30
N SER A 122 -15.64 5.24 -1.15
CA SER A 122 -14.39 5.96 -0.88
C SER A 122 -13.62 5.42 0.32
N GLN A 123 -14.30 5.05 1.41
CA GLN A 123 -13.65 4.47 2.58
C GLN A 123 -13.01 3.12 2.29
N VAL A 124 -13.64 2.29 1.46
CA VAL A 124 -13.13 0.96 1.14
C VAL A 124 -11.95 1.05 0.17
N GLN A 125 -12.02 1.97 -0.81
CA GLN A 125 -10.87 2.30 -1.67
C GLN A 125 -9.68 2.83 -0.87
N LEU A 126 -9.89 3.83 0.00
CA LEU A 126 -8.86 4.37 0.88
C LEU A 126 -8.24 3.26 1.73
N GLN A 127 -9.09 2.38 2.30
CA GLN A 127 -8.62 1.33 3.17
C GLN A 127 -7.77 0.31 2.42
N ALA A 128 -8.16 -0.07 1.20
CA ALA A 128 -7.41 -1.00 0.37
C ALA A 128 -6.09 -0.38 -0.16
N VAL A 129 -6.08 0.90 -0.55
CA VAL A 129 -4.84 1.60 -0.94
C VAL A 129 -3.86 1.69 0.23
N VAL A 130 -4.33 2.04 1.42
CA VAL A 130 -3.48 2.09 2.63
C VAL A 130 -2.97 0.70 3.00
N ASP A 131 -3.84 -0.31 2.99
CA ASP A 131 -3.45 -1.70 3.26
C ASP A 131 -2.38 -2.18 2.28
N LEU A 132 -2.57 -1.91 0.99
CA LEU A 132 -1.62 -2.26 -0.06
C LEU A 132 -0.27 -1.58 0.13
N LEU A 133 -0.25 -0.25 0.34
CA LEU A 133 1.00 0.50 0.50
C LEU A 133 1.75 0.13 1.79
N GLU A 134 1.03 -0.19 2.87
CA GLU A 134 1.63 -0.65 4.12
C GLU A 134 2.21 -2.07 4.01
N HIS A 135 1.67 -2.92 3.13
CA HIS A 135 2.08 -4.32 2.97
C HIS A 135 2.54 -4.64 1.55
N TYR A 136 3.14 -3.64 0.89
CA TYR A 136 3.46 -3.71 -0.54
C TYR A 136 4.34 -4.91 -0.89
N ASP A 137 5.40 -5.14 -0.12
CA ASP A 137 6.35 -6.24 -0.33
C ASP A 137 5.69 -7.63 -0.24
N TRP A 138 4.86 -7.85 0.78
CA TRP A 138 4.09 -9.09 0.94
C TRP A 138 3.18 -9.30 -0.27
N TYR A 139 2.45 -8.27 -0.66
CA TYR A 139 1.48 -8.36 -1.75
C TYR A 139 2.15 -8.56 -3.12
N ALA A 140 3.21 -7.82 -3.41
CA ALA A 140 3.97 -7.93 -4.65
C ALA A 140 4.56 -9.33 -4.83
N ARG A 141 5.13 -9.93 -3.77
CA ARG A 141 5.63 -11.33 -3.81
C ARG A 141 4.53 -12.33 -4.12
N GLN A 142 3.34 -12.15 -3.55
CA GLN A 142 2.20 -13.02 -3.85
C GLN A 142 1.73 -12.90 -5.29
N ARG A 143 1.65 -11.67 -5.82
CA ARG A 143 1.30 -11.46 -7.23
C ARG A 143 2.30 -12.11 -8.18
N LEU A 144 3.60 -11.91 -7.96
CA LEU A 144 4.65 -12.56 -8.76
C LEU A 144 4.52 -14.09 -8.71
N THR A 145 4.24 -14.65 -7.53
CA THR A 145 4.01 -16.09 -7.37
C THR A 145 2.78 -16.55 -8.18
N LYS A 146 1.65 -15.84 -8.10
CA LYS A 146 0.43 -16.13 -8.87
C LYS A 146 0.64 -16.01 -10.38
N GLU A 147 1.35 -14.99 -10.83
CA GLU A 147 1.61 -14.72 -12.26
C GLU A 147 2.61 -15.73 -12.86
N SER A 148 3.55 -16.24 -12.06
CA SER A 148 4.50 -17.28 -12.47
C SER A 148 3.95 -18.72 -12.43
N ALA A 149 2.78 -18.93 -11.81
CA ALA A 149 2.16 -20.24 -11.73
C ALA A 149 1.71 -20.74 -13.13
N PRO A 150 1.88 -22.02 -13.47
CA PRO A 150 1.46 -22.54 -14.76
C PRO A 150 -0.05 -22.32 -14.95
N ARG A 151 -0.43 -21.64 -16.04
CA ARG A 151 -1.84 -21.49 -16.43
C ARG A 151 -2.41 -22.89 -16.63
N GLN A 152 -3.32 -23.30 -15.76
CA GLN A 152 -4.07 -24.55 -15.95
C GLN A 152 -4.89 -24.39 -17.24
N SER A 153 -4.52 -25.14 -18.27
CA SER A 153 -5.29 -25.26 -19.50
C SER A 153 -6.64 -25.90 -19.16
N ARG A 154 -7.72 -25.13 -19.31
CA ARG A 154 -9.07 -25.70 -19.43
C ARG A 154 -9.26 -26.28 -20.82
#